data_AF-A0A094GP73-F1
#
_entry.id   AF-A0A094GP73-F1
#
_cell.length_a   1.000
_cell.length_b   1.000
_cell.length_c   1.000
_cell.angle_alpha   90.00
_cell.angle_beta   90.00
_cell.angle_gamma   90.00
#
_symmetry.space_group_name_H-M   'P 1'
#
loop_
_entity.id
_entity.type
_entity.pdbx_description
1 polymer ?
#
loop_
_entity_poly.entity_id
_entity_poly.type
_entity_poly.pdbx_seq_one_letter_code
_entity_poly.pdbx_strand_id
1 'polypeptide(L)'
;MEQDRERWRKVAGENKIVEEADPATKAGKERAVATAREMDALKGEIEALQAAVRYLREDARRIKLSTVEPGNLDWLNEPLVKPKSAEAHRKELVQTEGADVLFELVNLAAESRVFDLSTLPENRLAWRSARSTPQWHVAKQREEWEAWKGWNESTSKKAKALEPRRIVRSKRGLQIARVDLRLPTLEAKGVYGGEVEIVDPGQFEGFKESWGIV
;
A
#
# COMPACT_ATOMS: atom_id res chain seq x y z
N MET A 1 47.56 28.04 79.33
CA MET A 1 48.49 27.70 78.22
C MET A 1 48.91 26.23 78.23
N GLU A 2 49.19 25.61 79.38
CA GLU A 2 49.57 24.18 79.43
C GLU A 2 48.38 23.22 79.29
N GLN A 3 47.24 23.55 79.89
CA GLN A 3 46.01 22.74 79.80
C GLN A 3 45.49 22.60 78.37
N ASP A 4 45.60 23.64 77.55
CA ASP A 4 45.19 23.56 76.14
C ASP A 4 46.14 22.67 75.33
N ARG A 5 47.44 22.69 75.63
CA ARG A 5 48.40 21.79 75.00
C ARG A 5 48.12 20.34 75.34
N GLU A 6 47.76 20.04 76.58
CA GLU A 6 47.37 18.68 76.99
C GLU A 6 46.05 18.25 76.33
N ARG A 7 45.06 19.15 76.22
CA ARG A 7 43.82 18.90 75.49
C ARG A 7 44.09 18.56 74.02
N TRP A 8 44.89 19.38 73.33
CA TRP A 8 45.23 19.15 71.93
C TRP A 8 46.09 17.88 71.75
N ARG A 9 46.98 17.58 72.70
CA ARG A 9 47.78 16.34 72.66
C ARG A 9 46.93 15.10 72.91
N LYS A 10 45.89 15.20 73.75
CA LYS A 10 44.95 14.11 74.03
C LYS A 10 44.03 13.86 72.84
N VAL A 11 43.49 14.91 72.23
CA VAL A 11 42.69 14.81 70.99
C VAL A 11 43.53 14.29 69.82
N ALA A 12 44.78 14.74 69.69
CA ALA A 12 45.69 14.21 68.66
C ALA A 12 46.10 12.76 68.94
N GLY A 13 46.28 12.37 70.21
CA GLY A 13 46.54 10.98 70.60
C GLY A 13 45.34 10.07 70.31
N GLU A 14 44.13 10.52 70.64
CA GLU A 14 42.87 9.81 70.35
C GLU A 14 42.64 9.68 68.84
N ASN A 15 42.89 10.73 68.05
CA ASN A 15 42.77 10.68 66.58
C ASN A 15 43.85 9.81 65.92
N LYS A 16 45.08 9.78 66.47
CA LYS A 16 46.15 8.91 65.96
C LYS A 16 45.83 7.43 66.19
N ILE A 17 45.21 7.09 67.33
CA ILE A 17 44.71 5.73 67.61
C ILE A 17 43.54 5.36 66.67
N VAL A 18 42.81 6.36 66.16
CA VAL A 18 41.71 6.17 65.19
C VAL A 18 42.23 5.95 63.76
N GLU A 19 43.33 6.59 63.35
CA GLU A 19 44.01 6.31 62.08
C GLU A 19 44.77 4.96 62.10
N GLU A 20 45.30 4.57 63.26
CA GLU A 20 46.10 3.35 63.45
C GLU A 20 45.25 2.16 63.96
N ALA A 21 43.94 2.14 63.67
CA ALA A 21 43.10 0.99 63.95
C ALA A 21 43.27 -0.06 62.86
N ASP A 22 44.12 -1.07 63.13
CA ASP A 22 44.39 -2.18 62.21
C ASP A 22 43.11 -2.81 61.64
N PRO A 23 43.01 -3.02 60.31
CA PRO A 23 41.86 -3.66 59.66
C PRO A 23 41.66 -5.12 60.08
N ALA A 24 42.54 -5.66 60.94
CA ALA A 24 42.44 -6.99 61.52
C ALA A 24 41.43 -7.09 62.68
N THR A 25 41.09 -5.97 63.35
CA THR A 25 40.15 -5.95 64.49
C THR A 25 38.68 -5.97 64.03
N LYS A 26 37.79 -6.66 64.77
CA LYS A 26 36.37 -6.82 64.38
C LYS A 26 35.65 -5.47 64.20
N ALA A 27 35.93 -4.50 65.07
CA ALA A 27 35.36 -3.16 64.98
C ALA A 27 35.87 -2.36 63.76
N GLY A 28 37.14 -2.55 63.37
CA GLY A 28 37.69 -1.98 62.14
C GLY A 28 37.08 -2.60 60.87
N LYS A 29 36.87 -3.92 60.88
CA LYS A 29 36.18 -4.64 59.80
C LYS A 29 34.72 -4.22 59.67
N GLU A 30 33.98 -4.09 60.76
CA GLU A 30 32.58 -3.67 60.74
C GLU A 30 32.41 -2.23 60.26
N ARG A 31 33.32 -1.32 60.62
CA ARG A 31 33.33 0.07 60.10
C ARG A 31 33.74 0.13 58.63
N ALA A 32 34.77 -0.61 58.22
CA ALA A 32 35.15 -0.71 56.82
C ALA A 32 34.02 -1.30 55.95
N VAL A 33 33.27 -2.28 56.48
CA VAL A 33 32.08 -2.86 55.82
C VAL A 33 30.91 -1.87 55.81
N ALA A 34 30.70 -1.08 56.87
CA ALA A 34 29.68 -0.02 56.89
C ALA A 34 30.00 1.07 55.85
N THR A 35 31.25 1.55 55.79
CA THR A 35 31.67 2.51 54.77
C THR A 35 31.64 1.90 53.37
N ALA A 36 31.95 0.61 53.21
CA ALA A 36 31.83 -0.06 51.91
C ALA A 36 30.37 -0.15 51.44
N ARG A 37 29.44 -0.44 52.34
CA ARG A 37 27.99 -0.46 52.04
C ARG A 37 27.45 0.92 51.69
N GLU A 38 27.89 1.95 52.40
CA GLU A 38 27.56 3.34 52.06
C GLU A 38 28.13 3.73 50.69
N MET A 39 29.38 3.35 50.40
CA MET A 39 29.99 3.55 49.09
C MET A 39 29.25 2.80 47.97
N ASP A 40 28.78 1.58 48.22
CA ASP A 40 28.02 0.81 47.22
C ASP A 40 26.60 1.37 47.03
N ALA A 41 25.97 1.87 48.09
CA ALA A 41 24.70 2.61 48.00
C ALA A 41 24.86 3.87 47.14
N LEU A 42 25.91 4.66 47.37
CA LEU A 42 26.22 5.85 46.58
C LEU A 42 26.52 5.52 45.11
N LYS A 43 27.23 4.42 44.83
CA LYS A 43 27.42 3.95 43.45
C LYS A 43 26.09 3.59 42.79
N GLY A 44 25.21 2.90 43.50
CA GLY A 44 23.86 2.57 43.02
C GLY A 44 23.03 3.81 42.71
N GLU A 45 23.10 4.85 43.56
CA GLU A 45 22.45 6.14 43.30
C GLU A 45 23.04 6.84 42.08
N ILE A 46 24.36 6.83 41.91
CA ILE A 46 25.04 7.40 40.73
C ILE A 46 24.58 6.67 39.45
N GLU A 47 24.51 5.34 39.47
CA GLU A 47 24.04 4.54 38.34
C GLU A 47 22.57 4.84 38.02
N ALA A 48 21.72 4.94 39.04
CA ALA A 48 20.32 5.30 38.88
C ALA A 48 20.14 6.70 38.29
N LEU A 49 20.91 7.68 38.77
CA LEU A 49 20.90 9.05 38.22
C LEU A 49 21.42 9.09 36.79
N GLN A 50 22.48 8.35 36.48
CA GLN A 50 23.00 8.24 35.12
C GLN A 50 21.97 7.58 34.18
N ALA A 51 21.25 6.57 34.63
CA ALA A 51 20.16 5.95 33.89
C ALA A 51 19.01 6.94 33.65
N ALA A 52 18.62 7.71 34.67
CA ALA A 52 17.59 8.74 34.54
C ALA A 52 18.01 9.84 33.55
N VAL A 53 19.26 10.28 33.57
CA VAL A 53 19.80 11.27 32.60
C VAL A 53 19.79 10.71 31.18
N ARG A 54 20.16 9.44 30.99
CA ARG A 54 20.08 8.78 29.67
C ARG A 54 18.64 8.71 29.18
N TYR A 55 17.71 8.34 30.05
CA TYR A 55 16.27 8.30 29.74
C TYR A 55 15.74 9.68 29.34
N LEU A 56 16.01 10.73 30.12
CA LEU A 56 15.54 12.09 29.81
C LEU A 56 16.15 12.64 28.52
N ARG A 57 17.41 12.29 28.21
CA ARG A 57 18.04 12.64 26.93
C ARG A 57 17.40 11.91 25.75
N GLU A 58 17.07 10.63 25.92
CA GLU A 58 16.33 9.84 24.94
C GLU A 58 14.94 10.43 24.69
N ASP A 59 14.23 10.75 25.76
CA ASP A 59 12.88 11.31 25.71
C ASP A 59 12.89 12.71 25.05
N ALA A 60 13.83 13.58 25.44
CA ALA A 60 14.02 14.87 24.79
C ALA A 60 14.36 14.73 23.29
N ARG A 61 15.08 13.69 22.89
CA ARG A 61 15.37 13.42 21.47
C ARG A 61 14.11 12.95 20.73
N ARG A 62 13.30 12.08 21.34
CA ARG A 62 12.03 11.60 20.78
C ARG A 62 11.04 12.74 20.62
N ILE A 63 10.90 13.58 21.64
CA ILE A 63 10.07 14.79 21.59
C ILE A 63 10.55 15.68 20.44
N LYS A 64 11.86 15.98 20.36
CA LYS A 64 12.41 16.76 19.24
C LYS A 64 12.08 16.16 17.88
N LEU A 65 12.22 14.84 17.72
CA LEU A 65 11.91 14.14 16.48
C LEU A 65 10.41 14.18 16.14
N SER A 66 9.54 14.13 17.15
CA SER A 66 8.08 14.25 16.98
C SER A 66 7.59 15.69 16.74
N THR A 67 8.33 16.70 17.22
CA THR A 67 8.05 18.13 17.01
C THR A 67 8.61 18.67 15.70
N VAL A 68 9.50 17.93 15.03
CA VAL A 68 9.79 18.17 13.61
C VAL A 68 8.48 17.90 12.89
N GLU A 69 7.79 18.97 12.50
CA GLU A 69 6.41 18.93 12.02
C GLU A 69 6.23 17.83 10.96
N PRO A 70 5.41 16.80 11.23
CA PRO A 70 5.18 15.73 10.28
C PRO A 70 4.62 16.25 8.94
N GLY A 71 3.96 17.41 8.94
CA GLY A 71 3.42 18.04 7.73
C GLY A 71 4.45 18.43 6.66
N ASN A 72 5.73 18.58 7.00
CA ASN A 72 6.79 18.82 6.00
C ASN A 72 7.53 17.54 5.57
N LEU A 73 7.17 16.39 6.14
CA LEU A 73 7.77 15.07 5.87
C LEU A 73 6.73 14.06 5.36
N ASP A 74 5.53 14.50 4.99
CA ASP A 74 4.50 13.62 4.42
C ASP A 74 5.00 12.85 3.17
N TRP A 75 5.92 13.45 2.41
CA TRP A 75 6.58 12.81 1.27
C TRP A 75 7.51 11.65 1.65
N LEU A 76 8.01 11.57 2.89
CA LEU A 76 8.75 10.40 3.39
C LEU A 76 7.80 9.23 3.71
N ASN A 77 6.54 9.53 4.03
CA ASN A 77 5.52 8.53 4.31
C ASN A 77 4.77 8.12 3.02
N GLU A 78 4.89 8.88 1.94
CA GLU A 78 4.33 8.50 0.64
C GLU A 78 5.08 7.27 0.09
N PRO A 79 4.38 6.20 -0.30
CA PRO A 79 5.03 5.02 -0.84
C PRO A 79 5.77 5.39 -2.14
N LEU A 80 7.03 4.96 -2.24
CA LEU A 80 7.88 5.16 -3.44
C LEU A 80 7.22 4.67 -4.74
N VAL A 81 6.29 3.71 -4.62
CA VAL A 81 5.48 3.20 -5.72
C VAL A 81 4.03 3.57 -5.47
N LYS A 82 3.44 4.33 -6.42
CA LYS A 82 2.01 4.63 -6.39
C LYS A 82 1.21 3.33 -6.39
N PRO A 83 0.21 3.17 -5.50
CA PRO A 83 -0.63 1.99 -5.52
C PRO A 83 -1.32 1.87 -6.88
N LYS A 84 -1.32 0.66 -7.44
CA LYS A 84 -2.02 0.38 -8.69
C LYS A 84 -3.50 0.76 -8.53
N SER A 85 -4.06 1.44 -9.53
CA SER A 85 -5.49 1.73 -9.53
C SER A 85 -6.29 0.41 -9.54
N ALA A 86 -7.51 0.43 -9.00
CA ALA A 86 -8.39 -0.74 -9.02
C ALA A 86 -8.61 -1.28 -10.45
N GLU A 87 -8.61 -0.40 -11.46
CA GLU A 87 -8.69 -0.78 -12.87
C GLU A 87 -7.42 -1.48 -13.37
N ALA A 88 -6.24 -0.99 -12.98
CA ALA A 88 -4.98 -1.62 -13.32
C ALA A 88 -4.88 -3.02 -12.69
N HIS A 89 -5.33 -3.17 -11.44
CA HIS A 89 -5.37 -4.46 -10.77
C HIS A 89 -6.33 -5.44 -11.45
N ARG A 90 -7.53 -4.99 -11.86
CA ARG A 90 -8.47 -5.82 -12.63
C ARG A 90 -7.88 -6.26 -13.98
N LYS A 91 -7.17 -5.38 -14.67
CA LYS A 91 -6.49 -5.71 -15.94
C LYS A 91 -5.40 -6.76 -15.74
N GLU A 92 -4.60 -6.61 -14.69
CA GLU A 92 -3.56 -7.57 -14.32
C GLU A 92 -4.15 -8.95 -14.02
N LEU A 93 -5.25 -9.03 -13.24
CA LEU A 93 -5.94 -10.29 -12.97
C LEU A 93 -6.46 -10.97 -14.24
N VAL A 94 -7.04 -10.21 -15.17
CA VAL A 94 -7.51 -10.78 -16.44
C VAL A 94 -6.33 -11.20 -17.33
N GLN A 95 -5.20 -10.51 -17.25
CA GLN A 95 -3.98 -10.92 -17.98
C GLN A 95 -3.41 -12.22 -17.41
N THR A 96 -3.36 -12.39 -16.09
CA THR A 96 -2.91 -13.64 -15.47
C THR A 96 -3.87 -14.78 -15.80
N GLU A 97 -5.19 -14.57 -15.68
CA GLU A 97 -6.19 -15.57 -16.09
C GLU A 97 -6.03 -15.93 -17.58
N GLY A 98 -5.73 -14.96 -18.44
CA GLY A 98 -5.49 -15.19 -19.87
C GLY A 98 -4.24 -16.03 -20.14
N ALA A 99 -3.16 -15.81 -19.37
CA ALA A 99 -1.96 -16.63 -19.43
C ALA A 99 -2.23 -18.07 -18.98
N ASP A 100 -3.02 -18.25 -17.92
CA ASP A 100 -3.39 -19.57 -17.39
C ASP A 100 -4.25 -20.35 -18.39
N VAL A 101 -5.23 -19.70 -19.04
CA VAL A 101 -6.03 -20.31 -20.12
C VAL A 101 -5.13 -20.80 -21.25
N LEU A 102 -4.14 -20.00 -21.65
CA LEU A 102 -3.21 -20.38 -22.72
C LEU A 102 -2.29 -21.51 -22.29
N PHE A 103 -1.83 -21.51 -21.04
CA PHE A 103 -1.04 -22.60 -20.48
C PHE A 103 -1.82 -23.91 -20.46
N GLU A 104 -3.10 -23.89 -20.04
CA GLU A 104 -3.93 -25.10 -20.11
C GLU A 104 -4.18 -25.58 -21.54
N LEU A 105 -4.24 -24.69 -22.54
CA LEU A 105 -4.31 -25.12 -23.94
C LEU A 105 -3.06 -25.92 -24.34
N VAL A 106 -1.88 -25.46 -23.92
CA VAL A 106 -0.62 -26.14 -24.20
C VAL A 106 -0.59 -27.49 -23.49
N ASN A 107 -1.06 -27.57 -22.24
CA ASN A 107 -1.18 -28.84 -21.51
C ASN A 107 -2.13 -29.81 -22.21
N LEU A 108 -3.32 -29.35 -22.60
CA LEU A 108 -4.29 -30.16 -23.34
C LEU A 108 -3.71 -30.67 -24.66
N ALA A 109 -2.99 -29.83 -25.40
CA ALA A 109 -2.33 -30.25 -26.63
C ALA A 109 -1.23 -31.29 -26.36
N ALA A 110 -0.45 -31.14 -25.28
CA ALA A 110 0.61 -32.08 -24.91
C ALA A 110 0.07 -33.42 -24.38
N GLU A 111 -1.07 -33.41 -23.69
CA GLU A 111 -1.72 -34.59 -23.14
C GLU A 111 -2.62 -35.32 -24.15
N SER A 112 -3.10 -34.60 -25.17
CA SER A 112 -3.92 -35.18 -26.23
C SER A 112 -3.13 -36.27 -26.97
N ARG A 113 -3.60 -37.52 -26.86
CA ARG A 113 -3.05 -38.67 -27.56
C ARG A 113 -4.16 -39.34 -28.36
N VAL A 114 -3.83 -39.77 -29.57
CA VAL A 114 -4.71 -40.63 -30.37
C VAL A 114 -4.70 -42.02 -29.76
N PHE A 115 -5.89 -42.58 -29.52
CA PHE A 115 -6.01 -43.92 -28.97
C PHE A 115 -5.57 -44.97 -30.00
N ASP A 116 -4.66 -45.86 -29.61
CA ASP A 116 -4.18 -46.92 -30.49
C ASP A 116 -5.18 -48.09 -30.53
N LEU A 117 -5.82 -48.27 -31.69
CA LEU A 117 -6.80 -49.33 -31.93
C LEU A 117 -6.18 -50.73 -31.99
N SER A 118 -4.85 -50.85 -32.18
CA SER A 118 -4.16 -52.14 -32.19
C SER A 118 -4.13 -52.80 -30.82
N THR A 119 -4.27 -52.01 -29.75
CA THR A 119 -4.32 -52.49 -28.36
C THR A 119 -5.67 -53.09 -27.98
N LEU A 120 -6.64 -53.09 -28.90
CA LEU A 120 -7.97 -53.63 -28.64
C LEU A 120 -7.93 -55.17 -28.57
N PRO A 121 -8.53 -55.78 -27.53
CA PRO A 121 -8.61 -57.22 -27.43
C PRO A 121 -9.49 -57.78 -28.56
N GLU A 122 -9.12 -58.96 -29.06
CA GLU A 122 -9.87 -59.68 -30.10
C GLU A 122 -11.32 -59.94 -29.66
N ASN A 123 -11.53 -60.26 -28.37
CA ASN A 123 -12.85 -60.45 -27.80
C ASN A 123 -13.48 -59.13 -27.35
N ARG A 124 -14.37 -58.58 -28.19
CA ARG A 124 -15.06 -57.30 -27.96
C ARG A 124 -16.12 -57.32 -26.86
N LEU A 125 -16.58 -58.51 -26.45
CA LEU A 125 -17.67 -58.71 -25.47
C LEU A 125 -17.17 -59.02 -24.06
N ALA A 126 -15.85 -59.17 -23.87
CA ALA A 126 -15.28 -59.34 -22.55
C ALA A 126 -15.50 -58.09 -21.69
N TRP A 127 -15.79 -58.29 -20.40
CA TRP A 127 -15.92 -57.20 -19.44
C TRP A 127 -14.60 -56.43 -19.33
N ARG A 128 -14.68 -55.10 -19.34
CA ARG A 128 -13.53 -54.19 -19.27
C ARG A 128 -13.90 -52.88 -18.59
N SER A 129 -12.90 -52.21 -18.03
CA SER A 129 -13.08 -50.90 -17.42
C SER A 129 -13.46 -49.87 -18.49
N ALA A 130 -14.38 -48.95 -18.16
CA ALA A 130 -14.79 -47.89 -19.08
C ALA A 130 -13.59 -47.05 -19.55
N ARG A 131 -12.60 -46.83 -18.69
CA ARG A 131 -11.38 -46.06 -19.00
C ARG A 131 -10.52 -46.64 -20.10
N SER A 132 -10.55 -47.96 -20.30
CA SER A 132 -9.81 -48.63 -21.37
C SER A 132 -10.48 -48.54 -22.74
N THR A 133 -11.69 -47.99 -22.80
CA THR A 133 -12.45 -47.93 -24.06
C THR A 133 -12.11 -46.67 -24.86
N PRO A 134 -11.97 -46.78 -26.19
CA PRO A 134 -11.70 -45.62 -27.05
C PRO A 134 -12.82 -44.57 -26.95
N GLN A 135 -14.07 -45.01 -26.76
CA GLN A 135 -15.21 -44.12 -26.54
C GLN A 135 -15.01 -43.22 -25.31
N TRP A 136 -14.49 -43.77 -24.21
CA TRP A 136 -14.21 -42.99 -23.01
C TRP A 136 -13.09 -41.98 -23.23
N HIS A 137 -12.02 -42.36 -23.93
CA HIS A 137 -10.92 -41.44 -24.26
C HIS A 137 -11.40 -40.24 -25.08
N VAL A 138 -12.21 -40.48 -26.11
CA VAL A 138 -12.80 -39.42 -26.94
C VAL A 138 -13.77 -38.55 -26.14
N ALA A 139 -14.62 -39.16 -25.32
CA ALA A 139 -15.56 -38.43 -24.47
C ALA A 139 -14.81 -37.52 -23.48
N LYS A 140 -13.74 -38.03 -22.86
CA LYS A 140 -12.94 -37.26 -21.91
C LYS A 140 -12.20 -36.10 -22.55
N GLN A 141 -11.55 -36.32 -23.70
CA GLN A 141 -10.91 -35.23 -24.46
C GLN A 141 -11.91 -34.15 -24.86
N ARG A 142 -13.14 -34.55 -25.20
CA ARG A 142 -14.21 -33.61 -25.52
C ARG A 142 -14.66 -32.80 -24.30
N GLU A 143 -14.81 -33.43 -23.14
CA GLU A 143 -15.16 -32.75 -21.89
C GLU A 143 -14.09 -31.70 -21.52
N GLU A 144 -12.82 -32.09 -21.58
CA GLU A 144 -11.68 -31.22 -21.30
C GLU A 144 -11.61 -30.03 -22.28
N TRP A 145 -11.84 -30.29 -23.57
CA TRP A 145 -11.89 -29.26 -24.60
C TRP A 145 -13.03 -28.25 -24.38
N GLU A 146 -14.24 -28.72 -24.09
CA GLU A 146 -15.39 -27.84 -23.86
C GLU A 146 -15.22 -27.02 -22.56
N ALA A 147 -14.62 -27.61 -21.52
CA ALA A 147 -14.29 -26.88 -20.29
C ALA A 147 -13.29 -25.75 -20.57
N TRP A 148 -12.22 -26.04 -21.30
CA TRP A 148 -11.25 -25.02 -21.71
C TRP A 148 -11.88 -23.93 -22.57
N LYS A 149 -12.68 -24.33 -23.56
CA LYS A 149 -13.36 -23.40 -24.46
C LYS A 149 -14.30 -22.45 -23.71
N GLY A 150 -15.10 -22.99 -22.79
CA GLY A 150 -15.97 -22.18 -21.92
C GLY A 150 -15.19 -21.20 -21.06
N TRP A 151 -14.05 -21.62 -20.52
CA TRP A 151 -13.18 -20.74 -19.74
C TRP A 151 -12.58 -19.62 -20.61
N ASN A 152 -12.04 -19.94 -21.79
CA ASN A 152 -11.51 -18.96 -22.74
C ASN A 152 -12.57 -17.92 -23.17
N GLU A 153 -13.79 -18.37 -23.47
CA GLU A 153 -14.91 -17.47 -23.78
C GLU A 153 -15.24 -16.54 -22.60
N SER A 154 -15.21 -17.04 -21.36
CA SER A 154 -15.45 -16.22 -20.18
C SER A 154 -14.34 -15.17 -19.97
N THR A 155 -13.07 -15.56 -20.13
CA THR A 155 -11.91 -14.67 -19.97
C THR A 155 -11.89 -13.61 -21.07
N SER A 156 -12.20 -13.98 -22.31
CA SER A 156 -12.31 -13.01 -23.41
C SER A 156 -13.45 -12.01 -23.21
N LYS A 157 -14.58 -12.41 -22.62
CA LYS A 157 -15.67 -11.48 -22.24
C LYS A 157 -15.21 -10.52 -21.14
N LYS A 158 -14.50 -11.01 -20.10
CA LYS A 158 -13.90 -10.16 -19.06
C LYS A 158 -12.91 -9.15 -19.66
N ALA A 159 -12.04 -9.60 -20.57
CA ALA A 159 -11.07 -8.75 -21.25
C ALA A 159 -11.76 -7.64 -22.06
N LYS A 160 -12.78 -7.99 -22.86
CA LYS A 160 -13.57 -7.00 -23.62
C LYS A 160 -14.29 -5.98 -22.72
N ALA A 161 -14.76 -6.40 -21.55
CA ALA A 161 -15.41 -5.49 -20.60
C ALA A 161 -14.44 -4.47 -19.99
N LEU A 162 -13.13 -4.76 -19.96
CA LEU A 162 -12.08 -3.86 -19.50
C LEU A 162 -11.52 -2.95 -20.59
N GLU A 163 -11.87 -3.19 -21.86
CA GLU A 163 -11.49 -2.27 -22.92
C GLU A 163 -12.23 -0.94 -22.75
N PRO A 164 -11.52 0.20 -22.80
CA PRO A 164 -12.18 1.49 -22.73
C PRO A 164 -13.13 1.58 -23.93
N ARG A 165 -14.43 1.72 -23.63
CA ARG A 165 -15.45 1.93 -24.65
C ARG A 165 -15.02 3.15 -25.45
N ARG A 166 -14.60 2.96 -26.69
CA ARG A 166 -14.35 4.06 -27.63
C ARG A 166 -15.67 4.78 -27.79
N ILE A 167 -15.91 5.80 -26.98
CA ILE A 167 -16.97 6.76 -27.22
C ILE A 167 -16.52 7.46 -28.50
N VAL A 168 -16.99 6.96 -29.63
CA VAL A 168 -17.00 7.74 -30.86
C VAL A 168 -17.90 8.91 -30.51
N ARG A 169 -17.29 10.03 -30.10
CA ARG A 169 -18.00 11.30 -29.99
C ARG A 169 -18.56 11.55 -31.38
N SER A 170 -19.84 11.24 -31.56
CA SER A 170 -20.61 11.72 -32.70
C SER A 170 -20.31 13.20 -32.80
N LYS A 171 -19.86 13.68 -33.96
CA LYS A 171 -19.66 15.10 -34.27
C LYS A 171 -21.00 15.86 -34.32
N ARG A 172 -21.95 15.56 -33.44
CA ARG A 172 -23.04 16.47 -33.13
C ARG A 172 -22.38 17.50 -32.22
N GLY A 173 -22.03 18.64 -32.83
CA GLY A 173 -21.35 19.74 -32.16
C GLY A 173 -22.07 20.10 -30.85
N LEU A 174 -21.31 20.58 -29.87
CA LEU A 174 -21.88 21.16 -28.67
C LEU A 174 -22.81 22.30 -29.11
N GLN A 175 -24.12 22.09 -29.02
CA GLN A 175 -25.09 23.18 -29.10
C GLN A 175 -24.90 24.01 -27.82
N ILE A 176 -24.41 25.25 -27.97
CA ILE A 176 -24.11 26.12 -26.83
C ILE A 176 -25.37 26.86 -26.38
N ALA A 177 -26.23 27.26 -27.34
CA ALA A 177 -27.51 27.89 -27.04
C ALA A 177 -28.48 27.80 -28.22
N ARG A 178 -29.78 27.81 -27.91
CA ARG A 178 -30.90 27.94 -28.85
C ARG A 178 -31.63 29.23 -28.50
N VAL A 179 -31.70 30.18 -29.43
CA VAL A 179 -32.31 31.50 -29.19
C VAL A 179 -33.47 31.72 -30.15
N ASP A 180 -34.65 31.95 -29.59
CA ASP A 180 -35.83 32.42 -30.33
C ASP A 180 -35.83 33.96 -30.34
N LEU A 181 -35.50 34.55 -31.48
CA LEU A 181 -35.47 36.00 -31.64
C LEU A 181 -36.80 36.51 -32.16
N ARG A 182 -37.61 37.12 -31.28
CA ARG A 182 -38.81 37.88 -31.67
C ARG A 182 -38.54 39.36 -31.52
N LEU A 183 -38.46 40.07 -32.65
CA LEU A 183 -38.23 41.51 -32.70
C LEU A 183 -39.50 42.21 -33.19
N PRO A 184 -40.24 42.91 -32.30
CA PRO A 184 -41.55 43.50 -32.64
C PRO A 184 -41.50 44.55 -33.75
N THR A 185 -40.34 45.20 -33.93
CA THR A 185 -40.14 46.24 -34.95
C THR A 185 -40.02 45.68 -36.38
N LEU A 186 -39.63 44.40 -36.52
CA LEU A 186 -39.46 43.70 -37.79
C LEU A 186 -40.71 42.90 -38.19
N GLU A 187 -41.52 42.47 -37.22
CA GLU A 187 -42.83 41.83 -37.48
C GLU A 187 -43.79 42.77 -38.23
N ALA A 188 -43.77 44.06 -37.90
CA ALA A 188 -44.55 45.10 -38.61
C ALA A 188 -44.12 45.30 -40.08
N LYS A 189 -42.93 44.84 -40.45
CA LYS A 189 -42.38 44.85 -41.82
C LYS A 189 -42.49 43.48 -42.51
N GLY A 190 -43.22 42.53 -41.93
CA GLY A 190 -43.47 41.21 -42.51
C GLY A 190 -42.33 40.20 -42.37
N VAL A 191 -41.34 40.47 -41.51
CA VAL A 191 -40.21 39.57 -41.28
C VAL A 191 -40.42 38.85 -39.94
N TYR A 192 -40.66 37.53 -40.00
CA TYR A 192 -40.85 36.69 -38.82
C TYR A 192 -39.51 36.12 -38.37
N GLY A 193 -39.26 36.20 -37.05
CA GLY A 193 -38.03 35.69 -36.43
C GLY A 193 -37.83 34.19 -36.68
N GLY A 194 -36.61 33.82 -37.06
CA GLY A 194 -36.19 32.43 -37.22
C GLY A 194 -35.46 31.92 -35.99
N GLU A 195 -35.57 30.61 -35.76
CA GLU A 195 -34.82 29.90 -34.73
C GLU A 195 -33.36 29.74 -35.15
N VAL A 196 -32.43 30.22 -34.32
CA VAL A 196 -30.99 30.17 -34.63
C VAL A 196 -30.28 29.24 -33.64
N GLU A 197 -29.65 28.20 -34.18
CA GLU A 197 -28.71 27.35 -33.44
C GLU A 197 -27.31 27.96 -33.54
N ILE A 198 -26.75 28.40 -32.41
CA ILE A 198 -25.40 28.96 -32.37
C ILE A 198 -24.43 27.86 -31.95
N VAL A 199 -23.56 27.45 -32.89
CA VAL A 199 -22.52 26.44 -32.66
C VAL A 199 -21.17 27.09 -32.38
N ASP A 200 -20.89 28.26 -32.97
CA ASP A 200 -19.69 29.06 -32.74
C ASP A 200 -20.03 30.54 -32.45
N PRO A 201 -19.30 31.23 -31.56
CA PRO A 201 -19.61 32.61 -31.17
C PRO A 201 -19.54 33.62 -32.34
N GLY A 202 -18.79 33.33 -33.40
CA GLY A 202 -18.72 34.18 -34.60
C GLY A 202 -19.92 34.05 -35.56
N GLN A 203 -20.75 33.01 -35.42
CA GLN A 203 -21.92 32.82 -36.29
C GLN A 203 -23.04 33.82 -35.97
N PHE A 204 -23.09 34.33 -34.74
CA PHE A 204 -24.08 35.33 -34.34
C PHE A 204 -23.82 36.70 -35.00
N GLU A 205 -22.55 37.08 -35.20
CA GLU A 205 -22.20 38.34 -35.86
C GLU A 205 -22.53 38.30 -37.37
N GLY A 206 -22.20 37.20 -38.06
CA GLY A 206 -22.62 37.02 -39.47
C GLY A 206 -24.14 37.00 -39.66
N PHE A 207 -24.89 36.48 -38.66
CA PHE A 207 -26.35 36.56 -38.65
C PHE A 207 -26.85 38.00 -38.43
N LYS A 208 -26.27 38.78 -37.51
CA LYS A 208 -26.65 40.21 -37.35
C LYS A 208 -26.44 41.00 -38.63
N GLU A 209 -25.30 40.79 -39.30
CA GLU A 209 -24.98 41.44 -40.58
C GLU A 209 -26.01 41.10 -41.66
N SER A 210 -26.43 39.83 -41.78
CA SER A 210 -27.42 39.43 -42.78
C SER A 210 -28.81 40.03 -42.52
N TRP A 211 -29.11 40.41 -41.28
CA TRP A 211 -30.36 41.06 -40.88
C TRP A 211 -30.25 42.59 -40.82
N GLY A 212 -29.09 43.16 -41.16
CA GLY A 212 -28.87 44.61 -41.18
C GLY A 212 -28.93 45.27 -39.79
N ILE A 213 -28.68 44.50 -38.74
CA ILE A 213 -28.66 44.98 -37.36
C ILE A 213 -27.21 45.40 -37.06
N VAL A 214 -26.98 46.71 -36.94
CA VAL A 214 -25.71 47.32 -36.48
C VAL A 214 -25.80 47.62 -35.00
#